data_AF-A0A3T2P0Q1-F1
#
_entry.id   AF-A0A3T2P0Q1-F1
#
_cell.length_a   1.000
_cell.length_b   1.000
_cell.length_c   1.000
_cell.angle_alpha   90.00
_cell.angle_beta   90.00
_cell.angle_gamma   90.00
#
_symmetry.space_group_name_H-M   'P 1'
#
loop_
_entity.id
_entity.type
_entity.pdbx_description
1 polymer ?
#
loop_
_entity_poly.entity_id
_entity_poly.type
_entity_poly.pdbx_seq_one_letter_code
_entity_poly.pdbx_strand_id
1 'polypeptide(L)'
;MEKIYRGNGFAVIERNGEFQITFPKGVTGEPVFFPITKALMEKAFKSSDDAYEVMIYAETGLWPEKNTEEEENERIRTFVRKFPELLIKVPDNQDLFTEEELKELLPLGKKKLSEEE
;
A
#
# COMPACT_ATOMS: atom_id res chain seq x y z
N MET A 1 -4.71 0.32 -34.40
CA MET A 1 -4.89 1.62 -33.72
C MET A 1 -4.38 1.43 -32.31
N GLU A 2 -3.46 2.28 -31.86
CA GLU A 2 -2.92 2.21 -30.50
C GLU A 2 -3.84 3.00 -29.56
N LYS A 3 -4.14 2.43 -28.39
CA LYS A 3 -4.86 3.13 -27.32
C LYS A 3 -4.00 3.13 -26.07
N ILE A 4 -3.98 4.27 -25.37
CA ILE A 4 -3.23 4.44 -24.13
C ILE A 4 -4.21 4.80 -23.02
N TYR A 5 -4.24 3.97 -21.98
CA TYR A 5 -5.03 4.17 -20.77
C TYR A 5 -4.09 4.60 -19.65
N ARG A 6 -4.37 5.74 -19.00
CA ARG A 6 -3.49 6.31 -17.97
C ARG A 6 -4.08 6.09 -16.59
N GLY A 7 -3.30 5.47 -15.70
CA GLY A 7 -3.59 5.34 -14.28
C GLY A 7 -2.67 6.23 -13.44
N ASN A 8 -2.87 6.22 -12.12
CA ASN A 8 -1.97 6.95 -11.22
C ASN A 8 -0.67 6.15 -11.05
N GLY A 9 0.44 6.66 -11.61
CA GLY A 9 1.75 6.01 -11.55
C GLY A 9 2.00 4.89 -12.58
N PHE A 10 1.05 4.64 -13.48
CA PHE A 10 1.21 3.65 -14.56
C PHE A 10 0.39 4.02 -15.81
N ALA A 11 0.64 3.35 -16.93
CA ALA A 11 -0.22 3.37 -18.11
C ALA A 11 -0.34 1.97 -18.71
N VAL A 12 -1.41 1.72 -19.45
CA VAL A 12 -1.61 0.51 -20.26
C VAL A 12 -1.71 0.88 -21.73
N ILE A 13 -0.90 0.23 -22.56
CA ILE A 13 -0.89 0.39 -24.02
C ILE A 13 -1.59 -0.83 -24.62
N GLU A 14 -2.63 -0.58 -25.42
CA GLU A 14 -3.35 -1.60 -26.19
C GLU A 14 -2.99 -1.47 -27.67
N ARG A 15 -2.47 -2.56 -28.25
CA ARG A 15 -2.15 -2.65 -29.68
C ARG A 15 -2.64 -3.99 -30.23
N ASN A 16 -3.58 -3.93 -31.17
CA ASN A 16 -4.12 -5.12 -31.85
C ASN A 16 -4.67 -6.21 -30.89
N GLY A 17 -5.22 -5.81 -29.75
CA GLY A 17 -5.75 -6.73 -28.73
C GLY A 17 -4.71 -7.25 -27.73
N GLU A 18 -3.44 -6.86 -27.87
CA GLU A 18 -2.39 -7.09 -26.88
C GLU A 18 -2.30 -5.90 -25.92
N PHE A 19 -2.06 -6.18 -24.64
CA PHE A 19 -1.98 -5.18 -23.58
C PHE A 19 -0.61 -5.20 -22.93
N GLN A 20 -0.03 -4.03 -22.70
CA GLN A 20 1.22 -3.87 -21.95
C GLN A 20 1.04 -2.80 -20.88
N ILE A 21 1.46 -3.08 -19.64
CA ILE A 21 1.54 -2.10 -18.56
C ILE A 21 2.93 -1.46 -18.55
N THR A 22 2.98 -0.16 -18.24
CA THR A 22 4.21 0.60 -18.07
C THR A 22 4.16 1.50 -16.86
N PHE A 23 5.29 1.61 -16.16
CA PHE A 23 5.46 2.42 -14.96
C PHE A 23 6.95 2.78 -14.79
N PRO A 24 7.27 3.89 -14.10
CA PRO A 24 8.65 4.25 -13.82
C PRO A 24 9.28 3.29 -12.82
N LYS A 25 10.55 2.91 -13.02
CA LYS A 25 11.28 2.04 -12.10
C LYS A 25 12.69 2.57 -11.81
N GLY A 26 13.15 2.32 -10.59
CA GLY A 26 14.50 2.69 -10.14
C GLY A 26 14.67 4.18 -9.90
N VAL A 27 15.91 4.58 -9.56
CA VAL A 27 16.25 5.97 -9.20
C VAL A 27 16.10 6.93 -10.39
N THR A 28 16.33 6.43 -11.60
CA THR A 28 16.21 7.20 -12.85
C THR A 28 14.77 7.36 -13.34
N GLY A 29 13.83 6.55 -12.82
CA GLY A 29 12.41 6.60 -13.20
C GLY A 29 12.13 6.17 -14.64
N GLU A 30 13.00 5.35 -15.23
CA GLU A 30 12.81 4.88 -16.61
C GLU A 30 11.56 4.00 -16.71
N PRO A 31 10.75 4.17 -17.78
CA PRO A 31 9.55 3.37 -17.97
C PRO A 31 9.93 1.93 -18.34
N VAL A 32 9.43 0.98 -17.55
CA VAL A 32 9.49 -0.45 -17.88
C VAL A 32 8.19 -0.88 -18.55
N PHE A 33 8.22 -1.97 -19.32
CA PHE A 33 7.06 -2.45 -20.09
C PHE A 33 6.90 -3.95 -19.88
N PHE A 34 5.71 -4.37 -19.43
CA PHE A 34 5.40 -5.77 -19.19
C PHE A 34 4.10 -6.17 -19.90
N PRO A 35 4.04 -7.35 -20.55
CA PRO A 35 2.82 -7.87 -21.13
C PRO A 35 1.81 -8.22 -20.03
N ILE A 36 0.54 -7.86 -20.24
CA ILE A 36 -0.55 -8.19 -19.33
C ILE A 36 -1.78 -8.67 -20.11
N THR A 37 -2.71 -9.32 -19.41
CA THR A 37 -4.01 -9.67 -19.96
C THR A 37 -4.99 -8.51 -19.79
N LYS A 38 -6.09 -8.52 -20.56
CA LYS A 38 -7.20 -7.58 -20.37
C LYS A 38 -7.76 -7.61 -18.93
N ALA A 39 -7.81 -8.79 -18.29
CA ALA A 39 -8.28 -8.93 -16.92
C ALA A 39 -7.33 -8.23 -15.91
N LEU A 40 -6.02 -8.29 -16.14
CA LEU A 40 -5.04 -7.57 -15.32
C LEU A 40 -5.14 -6.06 -15.54
N MET A 41 -5.39 -5.61 -16.77
CA MET A 41 -5.69 -4.21 -17.04
C MET A 41 -6.92 -3.76 -16.24
N GLU A 42 -8.04 -4.48 -16.34
CA GLU A 42 -9.26 -4.16 -15.62
C GLU A 42 -9.04 -4.13 -14.10
N LYS A 43 -8.25 -5.06 -13.55
CA LYS A 43 -7.84 -5.05 -12.14
C LYS A 43 -7.04 -3.80 -11.80
N ALA A 44 -6.00 -3.48 -12.57
CA ALA A 44 -5.15 -2.32 -12.29
C ALA A 44 -5.91 -0.98 -12.26
N PHE A 45 -7.04 -0.88 -12.96
CA PHE A 45 -7.88 0.32 -12.96
C PHE A 45 -8.95 0.36 -11.84
N LYS A 46 -9.03 -0.65 -10.96
CA LYS A 46 -9.99 -0.67 -9.84
C LYS A 46 -9.56 0.20 -8.66
N SER A 47 -8.30 0.12 -8.26
CA SER A 47 -7.74 0.85 -7.11
C SER A 47 -6.23 1.03 -7.25
N SER A 48 -5.63 1.91 -6.43
CA SER A 48 -4.17 2.06 -6.36
C SER A 48 -3.48 0.76 -5.95
N ASP A 49 -4.09 0.02 -5.04
CA ASP A 49 -3.53 -1.22 -4.49
C ASP A 49 -3.59 -2.33 -5.54
N ASP A 50 -4.72 -2.44 -6.24
CA ASP A 50 -4.84 -3.35 -7.38
C ASP A 50 -3.83 -3.01 -8.49
N ALA A 51 -3.59 -1.72 -8.76
CA ALA A 51 -2.56 -1.29 -9.71
C ALA A 51 -1.17 -1.74 -9.27
N TYR A 52 -0.82 -1.52 -8.01
CA TYR A 52 0.45 -1.95 -7.43
C TYR A 52 0.61 -3.48 -7.50
N GLU A 53 -0.41 -4.25 -7.12
CA GLU A 53 -0.40 -5.71 -7.21
C GLU A 53 -0.16 -6.19 -8.64
N VAL A 54 -0.83 -5.58 -9.63
CA VAL A 54 -0.67 -5.94 -11.04
C VAL A 54 0.73 -5.57 -11.54
N MET A 55 1.30 -4.45 -11.11
CA MET A 55 2.68 -4.06 -11.45
C MET A 55 3.71 -5.07 -10.94
N ILE A 56 3.58 -5.50 -9.68
CA ILE A 56 4.44 -6.53 -9.08
C ILE A 56 4.27 -7.87 -9.79
N TYR A 57 3.03 -8.28 -10.06
CA TYR A 57 2.74 -9.52 -10.77
C TYR A 57 3.29 -9.52 -12.21
N ALA A 58 3.13 -8.41 -12.94
CA ALA A 58 3.62 -8.29 -14.32
C ALA A 58 5.15 -8.34 -14.39
N GLU A 59 5.84 -7.84 -13.35
CA GLU A 59 7.29 -7.89 -13.26
C GLU A 59 7.82 -9.26 -12.84
N THR A 60 7.25 -9.84 -11.78
CA THR A 60 7.83 -11.00 -11.07
C THR A 60 7.16 -12.32 -11.42
N GLY A 61 5.95 -12.28 -11.99
CA GLY A 61 5.07 -13.43 -12.15
C GLY A 61 4.40 -13.90 -10.86
N LEU A 62 4.64 -13.22 -9.73
CA LEU A 62 4.11 -13.55 -8.42
C LEU A 62 3.21 -12.42 -7.93
N TRP A 63 2.07 -12.77 -7.34
CA TRP A 63 1.28 -11.79 -6.61
C TRP A 63 2.07 -11.38 -5.36
N PRO A 64 2.12 -10.09 -5.00
CA PRO A 64 2.66 -9.72 -3.71
C PRO A 64 1.84 -10.46 -2.65
N GLU A 65 2.52 -10.92 -1.59
CA GLU A 65 1.83 -11.45 -0.43
C GLU A 65 0.90 -10.35 0.07
N LYS A 66 -0.42 -10.60 -0.02
CA LYS A 66 -1.39 -9.77 0.66
C LYS A 66 -1.09 -9.91 2.13
N ASN A 67 -0.51 -8.89 2.75
CA ASN A 67 -0.67 -8.79 4.19
C ASN A 67 -2.17 -8.74 4.40
N THR A 68 -2.73 -9.68 5.14
CA THR A 68 -4.15 -9.59 5.50
C THR A 68 -4.36 -8.29 6.26
N GLU A 69 -5.58 -7.76 6.26
CA GLU A 69 -5.92 -6.59 7.09
C GLU A 69 -5.53 -6.84 8.56
N GLU A 70 -5.64 -8.08 9.02
CA GLU A 70 -5.16 -8.51 10.34
C GLU A 70 -3.63 -8.40 10.48
N GLU A 71 -2.84 -8.82 9.48
CA GLU A 71 -1.38 -8.71 9.51
C GLU A 71 -0.89 -7.26 9.43
N GLU A 72 -1.57 -6.42 8.65
CA GLU A 72 -1.29 -4.98 8.61
C GLU A 72 -1.65 -4.32 9.95
N ASN A 73 -2.83 -4.60 10.48
CA ASN A 73 -3.26 -4.12 11.79
C ASN A 73 -2.30 -4.57 12.90
N GLU A 74 -1.81 -5.80 12.89
CA GLU A 74 -0.86 -6.28 13.91
C GLU A 74 0.52 -5.62 13.76
N ARG A 75 0.96 -5.29 12.54
CA ARG A 75 2.18 -4.49 12.31
C ARG A 75 2.03 -3.09 12.89
N ILE A 76 0.90 -2.43 12.63
CA ILE A 76 0.62 -1.09 13.18
C ILE A 76 0.53 -1.16 14.70
N ARG A 77 -0.17 -2.16 15.26
CA ARG A 77 -0.26 -2.40 16.71
C ARG A 77 1.12 -2.57 17.33
N THR A 78 2.00 -3.37 16.71
CA THR A 78 3.38 -3.57 17.16
C THR A 78 4.19 -2.26 17.16
N PHE A 79 4.01 -1.43 16.14
CA PHE A 79 4.68 -0.13 16.04
C PHE A 79 4.16 0.84 17.13
N VAL A 80 2.85 0.95 17.28
CA VAL A 80 2.22 1.83 18.29
C VAL A 80 2.55 1.38 19.72
N ARG A 81 2.71 0.08 20.01
CA ARG A 81 3.20 -0.38 21.32
C ARG A 81 4.62 0.10 21.63
N LYS A 82 5.48 0.27 20.62
CA LYS A 82 6.84 0.82 20.78
C LYS A 82 6.83 2.33 20.95
N PHE A 83 5.86 3.00 20.32
CA PHE A 83 5.70 4.45 20.26
C PHE A 83 4.29 4.86 20.71
N PRO A 84 3.95 4.68 22.00
CA PRO A 84 2.58 4.87 22.50
C PRO A 84 2.06 6.30 22.37
N GLU A 85 2.94 7.29 22.20
CA GLU A 85 2.58 8.69 21.90
C GLU A 85 1.76 8.83 20.59
N LEU A 86 1.88 7.87 19.68
CA LEU A 86 1.10 7.84 18.43
C LEU A 86 -0.40 7.67 18.66
N LEU A 87 -0.83 7.09 19.79
CA LEU A 87 -2.25 7.03 20.16
C LEU A 87 -2.85 8.41 20.43
N ILE A 88 -2.01 9.41 20.74
CA ILE A 88 -2.41 10.78 21.03
C ILE A 88 -2.21 11.67 19.79
N LYS A 89 -1.08 11.50 19.08
CA LYS A 89 -0.77 12.26 17.85
C LYS A 89 -1.68 11.85 16.67
N VAL A 90 -2.09 10.57 16.62
CA VAL A 90 -2.94 9.99 15.56
C VAL A 90 -4.05 9.16 16.22
N PRO A 91 -5.19 9.77 16.57
CA PRO A 91 -6.27 9.10 17.31
C PRO A 91 -6.85 7.86 16.62
N ASP A 92 -6.84 7.80 15.29
CA ASP A 92 -7.33 6.66 14.50
C ASP A 92 -6.63 5.34 14.87
N ASN A 93 -5.38 5.42 15.36
CA ASN A 93 -4.67 4.23 15.85
C ASN A 93 -5.36 3.57 17.06
N GLN A 94 -6.26 4.28 17.77
CA GLN A 94 -6.97 3.73 18.92
C GLN A 94 -7.98 2.65 18.50
N ASP A 95 -8.53 2.74 17.28
CA ASP A 95 -9.49 1.75 16.75
C ASP A 95 -8.87 0.35 16.59
N LEU A 96 -7.53 0.28 16.59
CA LEU A 96 -6.79 -0.96 16.50
C LEU A 96 -6.64 -1.70 17.84
N PHE A 97 -7.09 -1.14 18.97
CA PHE A 97 -6.85 -1.67 20.32
C PHE A 97 -8.14 -1.85 21.13
N THR A 98 -8.11 -2.76 22.09
CA THR A 98 -9.22 -2.87 23.06
C THR A 98 -9.15 -1.75 24.10
N GLU A 99 -10.26 -1.49 24.79
CA GLU A 99 -10.29 -0.51 25.87
C GLU A 99 -9.27 -0.82 26.99
N GLU A 100 -9.03 -2.10 27.28
CA GLU A 100 -8.03 -2.56 28.24
C GLU A 100 -6.61 -2.21 27.79
N GLU A 101 -6.27 -2.50 26.53
CA GLU A 101 -4.96 -2.15 25.96
C GLU A 101 -4.74 -0.64 25.98
N LEU A 102 -5.76 0.15 25.66
CA LEU A 102 -5.67 1.62 25.67
C LEU A 102 -5.46 2.18 27.08
N LYS A 103 -6.07 1.58 28.12
CA LYS A 103 -5.83 1.98 29.52
C LYS A 103 -4.38 1.83 29.93
N GLU A 104 -3.66 0.85 29.38
CA GLU A 104 -2.24 0.63 29.64
C GLU A 104 -1.35 1.54 28.78
N LEU A 105 -1.68 1.71 27.50
CA LEU A 105 -0.83 2.40 26.53
C LEU A 105 -0.96 3.94 26.57
N LEU A 106 -2.16 4.48 26.78
CA LEU A 106 -2.38 5.95 26.77
C LEU A 106 -1.55 6.69 27.85
N PRO A 107 -1.42 6.21 29.10
CA PRO A 107 -0.54 6.83 30.08
C PRO A 107 0.93 6.84 29.65
N LEU A 108 1.41 5.78 29.00
CA LEU A 108 2.78 5.69 28.49
C LEU A 108 3.03 6.73 27.40
N GLY A 109 2.08 6.89 26.48
CA GLY A 109 2.16 7.88 25.42
C GLY A 109 2.19 9.31 25.95
N LYS A 110 1.35 9.62 26.97
CA LYS A 110 1.36 10.93 27.64
C LYS A 110 2.69 11.21 28.32
N LYS A 111 3.24 10.22 29.01
CA LYS A 111 4.55 10.33 29.67
C LYS A 111 5.66 10.60 28.65
N LYS A 112 5.67 9.87 27.52
CA LYS A 112 6.64 10.07 26.44
C LYS A 112 6.58 11.47 25.84
N LEU A 113 5.38 11.98 25.57
CA LEU A 113 5.18 13.35 25.11
C LEU A 113 5.74 14.38 26.10
N SER A 114 5.49 14.20 27.40
CA SER A 114 6.00 15.13 28.42
C SER A 114 7.51 15.03 28.67
N GLU A 115 8.17 13.95 28.24
CA GLU A 115 9.63 13.79 28.30
C GLU A 115 10.32 14.38 27.05
N GLU A 116 9.57 14.59 25.96
CA GLU A 116 10.04 15.22 24.73
C GLU A 116 9.95 16.77 24.76
N GLU A 117 9.19 17.33 25.71
CA GLU A 117 9.05 18.78 25.97
C GLU A 117 10.08 19.32 26.98
#